data_AF-A0A7S1ZA62-F1
#
_entry.id   AF-A0A7S1ZA62-F1
#
_cell.length_a   1.000
_cell.length_b   1.000
_cell.length_c   1.000
_cell.angle_alpha   90.00
_cell.angle_beta   90.00
_cell.angle_gamma   90.00
#
_symmetry.space_group_name_H-M   'P 1'
#
loop_
_entity.id
_entity.type
_entity.pdbx_description
1 polymer ?
#
loop_
_entity_poly.entity_id
_entity_poly.type
_entity_poly.pdbx_seq_one_letter_code
_entity_poly.pdbx_strand_id
1 'polypeptide(L)'
;GEKYPNSFMYNHDAGGGSTYIMGPYPLMFGRLFFGGRAPEKVLAVGQVDELTGVDLQASIVLSFSSTHKKGVGLNSINNDEATPIQPGSGVANLYYGLLGESPEETLVIGTKGRIKICPPAHAPTKIVLEIKSTGRGTQGKKFEYEFPLPSLPEGAQEKDHRLYNYPGSAGFAYEAAAVARCISKGKKEAPQYSLASTLIGVQMIEDILKQLGVKAIGDDKK
;
A
#
# COMPACT_ATOMS: atom_id res chain seq x y z
N GLY A 1 11.65 15.43 14.38
CA GLY A 1 12.27 14.56 13.35
C GLY A 1 12.99 13.45 14.06
N GLU A 2 12.83 12.24 13.57
CA GLU A 2 13.50 11.05 14.10
C GLU A 2 15.02 11.16 13.86
N LYS A 3 15.82 10.99 14.92
CA LYS A 3 17.28 11.23 14.85
C LYS A 3 18.05 9.95 14.58
N TYR A 4 18.83 9.93 13.51
CA TYR A 4 19.80 8.87 13.24
C TYR A 4 20.97 8.91 14.25
N PRO A 5 21.50 7.75 14.71
CA PRO A 5 20.97 6.39 14.59
C PRO A 5 20.06 5.98 15.77
N ASN A 6 19.77 6.90 16.72
CA ASN A 6 19.20 6.54 18.03
C ASN A 6 17.67 6.49 18.07
N SER A 7 16.98 6.92 17.02
CA SER A 7 15.52 6.79 16.91
C SER A 7 15.10 5.32 16.77
N PHE A 8 13.88 5.01 17.20
CA PHE A 8 13.25 3.71 16.97
C PHE A 8 13.23 3.32 15.48
N MET A 9 13.21 4.29 14.56
CA MET A 9 13.26 4.02 13.12
C MET A 9 14.51 3.25 12.68
N TYR A 10 15.60 3.37 13.44
CA TYR A 10 16.89 2.73 13.18
C TYR A 10 17.26 1.70 14.25
N ASN A 11 16.30 1.23 15.04
CA ASN A 11 16.53 0.20 16.05
C ASN A 11 15.98 -1.13 15.55
N HIS A 12 16.87 -2.02 15.10
CA HIS A 12 16.51 -3.35 14.59
C HIS A 12 15.73 -4.20 15.62
N ASP A 13 16.21 -4.24 16.87
CA ASP A 13 15.57 -5.00 17.96
C ASP A 13 14.15 -4.51 18.30
N ALA A 14 13.85 -3.24 18.01
CA ALA A 14 12.54 -2.64 18.22
C ALA A 14 11.61 -2.72 16.99
N GLY A 15 12.03 -3.40 15.91
CA GLY A 15 11.26 -3.45 14.66
C GLY A 15 11.37 -2.17 13.82
N GLY A 16 12.50 -1.47 13.93
CA GLY A 16 12.86 -0.36 13.05
C GLY A 16 13.14 -0.82 11.61
N GLY A 17 13.33 0.15 10.71
CA GLY A 17 13.55 -0.10 9.28
C GLY A 17 12.36 0.28 8.41
N SER A 18 12.67 0.66 7.17
CA SER A 18 11.69 1.20 6.24
C SER A 18 10.63 0.16 5.85
N THR A 19 10.99 -1.13 5.81
CA THR A 19 10.10 -2.22 5.45
C THR A 19 9.01 -2.43 6.50
N TYR A 20 9.35 -2.34 7.80
CA TYR A 20 8.37 -2.47 8.87
C TYR A 20 7.50 -1.22 9.04
N ILE A 21 8.09 -0.04 8.91
CA ILE A 21 7.41 1.22 9.23
C ILE A 21 6.59 1.75 8.07
N MET A 22 7.15 1.72 6.86
CA MET A 22 6.55 2.30 5.65
C MET A 22 6.02 1.23 4.69
N GLY A 23 6.68 0.07 4.62
CA GLY A 23 6.33 -1.03 3.73
C GLY A 23 4.88 -1.55 3.83
N PRO A 24 4.21 -1.60 4.99
CA PRO A 24 2.86 -2.16 5.07
C PRO A 24 1.84 -1.48 4.16
N TYR A 25 1.91 -0.15 4.00
CA TYR A 25 0.96 0.61 3.18
C TYR A 25 1.03 0.24 1.69
N PRO A 26 2.18 0.38 0.99
CA PRO A 26 2.28 -0.01 -0.41
C PRO A 26 2.14 -1.52 -0.63
N LEU A 27 2.57 -2.38 0.30
CA LEU A 27 2.38 -3.84 0.19
C LEU A 27 0.90 -4.24 0.28
N MET A 28 0.11 -3.52 1.09
CA MET A 28 -1.34 -3.67 1.13
C MET A 28 -1.98 -3.17 -0.17
N PHE A 29 -1.70 -1.93 -0.60
CA PHE A 29 -2.27 -1.38 -1.84
C PHE A 29 -1.91 -2.19 -3.07
N GLY A 30 -0.66 -2.68 -3.15
CA GLY A 30 -0.16 -3.50 -4.24
C GLY A 30 -0.92 -4.82 -4.40
N ARG A 31 -1.63 -5.30 -3.37
CA ARG A 31 -2.49 -6.50 -3.41
C ARG A 31 -3.97 -6.16 -3.49
N LEU A 32 -4.39 -5.02 -2.96
CA LEU A 32 -5.81 -4.63 -2.87
C LEU A 32 -6.52 -4.74 -4.23
N PHE A 33 -5.88 -4.23 -5.29
CA PHE A 33 -6.44 -4.25 -6.65
C PHE A 33 -6.35 -5.60 -7.37
N PHE A 34 -5.71 -6.59 -6.74
CA PHE A 34 -5.70 -7.99 -7.17
C PHE A 34 -6.57 -8.86 -6.27
N GLY A 35 -7.50 -8.28 -5.51
CA GLY A 35 -8.41 -9.02 -4.63
C GLY A 35 -7.75 -9.51 -3.33
N GLY A 36 -6.67 -8.85 -2.89
CA GLY A 36 -5.97 -9.17 -1.65
C GLY A 36 -5.19 -10.49 -1.67
N ARG A 37 -5.07 -11.12 -2.83
CA ARG A 37 -4.40 -12.41 -3.00
C ARG A 37 -2.88 -12.29 -2.88
N ALA A 38 -2.23 -13.40 -2.54
CA ALA A 38 -0.77 -13.47 -2.56
C ALA A 38 -0.24 -13.31 -4.00
N PRO A 39 0.85 -12.56 -4.20
CA PRO A 39 1.55 -12.52 -5.49
C PRO A 39 2.24 -13.87 -5.74
N GLU A 40 2.44 -14.25 -7.01
CA GLU A 40 3.22 -15.46 -7.32
C GLU A 40 4.73 -15.23 -7.20
N LYS A 41 5.19 -13.96 -7.25
CA LYS A 41 6.58 -13.59 -7.07
C LYS A 41 6.69 -12.25 -6.36
N VAL A 42 7.63 -12.17 -5.43
CA VAL A 42 8.05 -10.96 -4.74
C VAL A 42 9.54 -10.78 -5.00
N LEU A 43 9.93 -9.68 -5.64
CA LEU A 43 11.32 -9.30 -5.84
C LEU A 43 11.61 -8.00 -5.11
N ALA A 44 12.64 -7.98 -4.28
CA ALA A 44 13.06 -6.82 -3.51
C ALA A 44 14.49 -6.42 -3.83
N VAL A 45 14.73 -5.12 -4.00
CA VAL A 45 16.06 -4.51 -4.03
C VAL A 45 16.05 -3.26 -3.17
N GLY A 46 17.11 -3.02 -2.41
CA GLY A 46 17.11 -1.95 -1.43
C GLY A 46 18.48 -1.72 -0.80
N GLN A 47 18.49 -0.89 0.22
CA GLN A 47 19.70 -0.52 0.98
C GLN A 47 19.49 -0.87 2.44
N VAL A 48 20.50 -1.51 3.03
CA VAL A 48 20.56 -1.82 4.46
C VAL A 48 21.64 -0.94 5.08
N ASP A 49 21.38 -0.40 6.25
CA ASP A 49 22.38 0.31 7.04
C ASP A 49 23.23 -0.68 7.82
N GLU A 50 24.54 -0.72 7.54
CA GLU A 50 25.46 -1.63 8.22
C GLU A 50 25.62 -1.30 9.70
N LEU A 51 25.47 -0.02 10.10
CA LEU A 51 25.64 0.38 11.50
C LEU A 51 24.49 -0.12 12.38
N THR A 52 23.26 -0.01 11.87
CA THR A 52 22.03 -0.25 12.66
C THR A 52 21.35 -1.57 12.33
N GLY A 53 21.70 -2.20 11.20
CA GLY A 53 21.14 -3.47 10.74
C GLY A 53 19.74 -3.37 10.14
N VAL A 54 19.15 -2.17 10.06
CA VAL A 54 17.81 -1.97 9.46
C VAL A 54 17.90 -1.69 7.97
N ASP A 55 16.84 -1.98 7.23
CA ASP A 55 16.69 -1.48 5.86
C ASP A 55 16.30 0.02 5.84
N LEU A 56 16.90 0.77 4.92
CA LEU A 56 16.68 2.22 4.78
C LEU A 56 15.66 2.57 3.71
N GLN A 57 15.60 1.78 2.63
CA GLN A 57 14.63 1.91 1.55
C GLN A 57 14.61 0.65 0.69
N ALA A 58 13.48 0.38 0.03
CA ALA A 58 13.37 -0.72 -0.92
C ALA A 58 12.41 -0.40 -2.08
N SER A 59 12.73 -0.98 -3.23
CA SER A 59 11.85 -1.10 -4.39
C SER A 59 11.42 -2.55 -4.54
N ILE A 60 10.11 -2.77 -4.63
CA ILE A 60 9.50 -4.10 -4.67
C ILE A 60 8.72 -4.27 -5.97
N VAL A 61 8.86 -5.43 -6.59
CA VAL A 61 8.03 -5.86 -7.73
C VAL A 61 7.22 -7.08 -7.32
N LEU A 62 5.91 -6.98 -7.45
CA LEU A 62 4.95 -8.07 -7.22
C LEU A 62 4.38 -8.53 -8.55
N SER A 63 4.39 -9.83 -8.83
CA SER A 63 3.72 -10.38 -10.02
C SER A 63 2.42 -11.09 -9.67
N PHE A 64 1.40 -10.86 -10.49
CA PHE A 64 0.09 -11.49 -10.42
C PHE A 64 -0.26 -12.17 -11.75
N SER A 65 -0.56 -13.46 -11.71
CA SER A 65 -1.01 -14.26 -12.84
C SER A 65 -2.52 -14.12 -13.07
N SER A 66 -2.98 -14.47 -14.27
CA SER A 66 -4.40 -14.42 -14.62
C SER A 66 -5.22 -15.35 -13.74
N THR A 67 -6.35 -14.85 -13.26
CA THR A 67 -7.34 -15.64 -12.51
C THR A 67 -8.20 -16.51 -13.43
N HIS A 68 -8.21 -16.23 -14.73
CA HIS A 68 -8.90 -17.05 -15.73
C HIS A 68 -7.98 -18.16 -16.26
N LYS A 69 -8.46 -19.41 -16.19
CA LYS A 69 -7.75 -20.59 -16.71
C LYS A 69 -8.04 -20.90 -18.19
N LYS A 70 -8.95 -20.17 -18.86
CA LYS A 70 -9.35 -20.40 -20.26
C LYS A 70 -9.03 -19.19 -21.13
N GLY A 71 -8.21 -19.42 -22.17
CA GLY A 71 -8.12 -18.71 -23.45
C GLY A 71 -8.02 -17.18 -23.42
N VAL A 72 -6.92 -16.64 -23.95
CA VAL A 72 -6.83 -15.22 -24.32
C VAL A 72 -7.92 -14.90 -25.34
N GLY A 73 -8.93 -14.15 -24.93
CA GLY A 73 -10.00 -13.64 -25.81
C GLY A 73 -9.90 -12.12 -25.98
N LEU A 74 -10.39 -11.62 -27.11
CA LEU A 74 -10.64 -10.19 -27.30
C LEU A 74 -11.89 -9.76 -26.53
N ASN A 75 -11.88 -8.53 -26.02
CA ASN A 75 -12.99 -7.99 -25.25
C ASN A 75 -14.14 -7.59 -26.17
N SER A 76 -15.31 -8.23 -26.05
CA SER A 76 -16.53 -7.87 -26.80
C SER A 76 -17.07 -6.46 -26.48
N ILE A 77 -16.54 -5.83 -25.43
CA ILE A 77 -16.90 -4.50 -24.91
C ILE A 77 -15.77 -3.48 -25.16
N ASN A 78 -14.67 -3.87 -25.81
CA ASN A 78 -13.59 -2.97 -26.23
C ASN A 78 -13.04 -3.44 -27.58
N ASN A 79 -13.88 -3.34 -28.61
CA ASN A 79 -13.55 -3.79 -29.97
C ASN A 79 -12.46 -2.94 -30.66
N ASP A 80 -12.16 -1.76 -30.12
CA ASP A 80 -11.21 -0.82 -30.69
C ASP A 80 -9.74 -1.11 -30.29
N GLU A 81 -9.52 -1.92 -29.24
CA GLU A 81 -8.18 -2.25 -28.75
C GLU A 81 -7.94 -3.76 -28.73
N ALA A 82 -7.04 -4.23 -29.59
CA ALA A 82 -6.58 -5.62 -29.66
C ALA A 82 -5.66 -5.99 -28.48
N THR A 83 -6.16 -5.86 -27.24
CA THR A 83 -5.43 -6.22 -26.02
C THR A 83 -5.90 -7.57 -25.45
N PRO A 84 -4.98 -8.47 -25.07
CA PRO A 84 -5.30 -9.71 -24.36
C PRO A 84 -6.10 -9.45 -23.07
N ILE A 85 -7.24 -10.14 -22.88
CA ILE A 85 -7.92 -10.15 -21.58
C ILE A 85 -7.19 -11.12 -20.64
N GLN A 86 -6.63 -10.59 -19.55
CA GLN A 86 -5.95 -11.36 -18.51
C GLN A 86 -6.44 -10.91 -17.12
N PRO A 87 -7.68 -11.27 -16.71
CA PRO A 87 -8.30 -10.71 -15.52
C PRO A 87 -7.53 -11.09 -14.26
N GLY A 88 -7.25 -10.10 -13.40
CA GLY A 88 -6.49 -10.30 -12.17
C GLY A 88 -5.00 -10.59 -12.37
N SER A 89 -4.50 -10.53 -13.61
CA SER A 89 -3.06 -10.50 -13.87
C SER A 89 -2.53 -9.07 -13.83
N GLY A 90 -1.25 -8.91 -13.53
CA GLY A 90 -0.57 -7.63 -13.57
C GLY A 90 0.70 -7.63 -12.76
N VAL A 91 1.27 -6.45 -12.62
CA VAL A 91 2.47 -6.20 -11.82
C VAL A 91 2.19 -4.99 -10.94
N ALA A 92 2.64 -5.03 -9.69
CA ALA A 92 2.69 -3.86 -8.82
C ALA A 92 4.16 -3.50 -8.56
N ASN A 93 4.51 -2.24 -8.82
CA ASN A 93 5.81 -1.66 -8.48
C ASN A 93 5.63 -0.76 -7.28
N LEU A 94 6.39 -1.03 -6.23
CA LEU A 94 6.28 -0.35 -4.95
C LEU A 94 7.62 0.28 -4.59
N TYR A 95 7.57 1.42 -3.92
CA TYR A 95 8.73 2.04 -3.30
C TYR A 95 8.33 2.53 -1.91
N TYR A 96 9.26 2.40 -0.97
CA TYR A 96 9.19 3.01 0.35
C TYR A 96 10.62 3.22 0.87
N GLY A 97 10.79 4.17 1.79
CA GLY A 97 12.11 4.49 2.31
C GLY A 97 12.11 5.61 3.35
N LEU A 98 13.25 5.76 4.03
CA LEU A 98 13.55 6.80 5.01
C LEU A 98 14.47 7.89 4.44
N LEU A 99 15.06 7.67 3.26
CA LEU A 99 16.13 8.52 2.72
C LEU A 99 15.65 9.61 1.76
N GLY A 100 14.46 9.44 1.18
CA GLY A 100 13.95 10.33 0.13
C GLY A 100 12.46 10.57 0.28
N GLU A 101 12.03 11.75 -0.14
CA GLU A 101 10.62 12.12 -0.23
C GLU A 101 10.05 11.57 -1.54
N SER A 102 9.16 10.59 -1.42
CA SER A 102 8.40 10.09 -2.57
C SER A 102 7.17 10.98 -2.81
N PRO A 103 6.54 10.93 -4.00
CA PRO A 103 5.26 11.59 -4.21
C PRO A 103 4.12 11.10 -3.32
N GLU A 104 4.28 9.97 -2.60
CA GLU A 104 3.27 9.37 -1.73
C GLU A 104 1.90 9.15 -2.41
N GLU A 105 1.91 8.70 -3.67
CA GLU A 105 0.70 8.37 -4.42
C GLU A 105 0.61 6.88 -4.76
N THR A 106 -0.61 6.39 -5.02
CA THR A 106 -0.83 5.05 -5.58
C THR A 106 -1.59 5.17 -6.90
N LEU A 107 -1.04 4.55 -7.95
CA LEU A 107 -1.63 4.56 -9.28
C LEU A 107 -2.06 3.16 -9.70
N VAL A 108 -3.33 3.04 -10.10
CA VAL A 108 -3.89 1.82 -10.68
C VAL A 108 -4.15 2.08 -12.14
N ILE A 109 -3.49 1.32 -13.01
CA ILE A 109 -3.57 1.48 -14.46
C ILE A 109 -4.33 0.29 -15.03
N GLY A 110 -5.38 0.58 -15.79
CA GLY A 110 -6.18 -0.41 -16.51
C GLY A 110 -6.34 -0.07 -17.98
N THR A 111 -6.97 -0.95 -18.73
CA THR A 111 -7.18 -0.78 -20.18
C THR A 111 -8.07 0.43 -20.52
N LYS A 112 -8.97 0.81 -19.61
CA LYS A 112 -9.93 1.92 -19.80
C LYS A 112 -9.49 3.24 -19.18
N GLY A 113 -8.32 3.31 -18.57
CA GLY A 113 -7.88 4.51 -17.84
C GLY A 113 -7.09 4.20 -16.59
N ARG A 114 -7.09 5.14 -15.65
CA ARG A 114 -6.32 5.05 -14.41
C ARG A 114 -7.06 5.64 -13.21
N ILE A 115 -6.77 5.11 -12.04
CA ILE A 115 -7.19 5.65 -10.74
C ILE A 115 -5.92 6.09 -10.01
N LYS A 116 -5.89 7.36 -9.58
CA LYS A 116 -4.84 7.89 -8.70
C LYS A 116 -5.42 8.11 -7.30
N ILE A 117 -4.88 7.41 -6.32
CA ILE A 117 -5.05 7.74 -4.90
C ILE A 117 -4.05 8.86 -4.61
N CYS A 118 -4.56 10.04 -4.26
CA CYS A 118 -3.75 11.23 -4.09
C CYS A 118 -2.96 11.21 -2.77
N PRO A 119 -1.87 11.99 -2.69
CA PRO A 119 -1.05 12.05 -1.49
C PRO A 119 -1.78 12.67 -0.28
N PRO A 120 -1.45 12.23 0.96
CA PRO A 120 -0.62 11.06 1.26
C PRO A 120 -1.43 9.76 1.08
N ALA A 121 -0.96 8.82 0.26
CA ALA A 121 -1.73 7.63 -0.09
C ALA A 121 -1.96 6.67 1.09
N HIS A 122 -1.20 6.78 2.18
CA HIS A 122 -1.41 6.01 3.40
C HIS A 122 -2.62 6.51 4.22
N ALA A 123 -3.06 7.76 4.01
CA ALA A 123 -4.24 8.36 4.63
C ALA A 123 -4.97 9.30 3.63
N PRO A 124 -5.51 8.75 2.52
CA PRO A 124 -5.95 9.57 1.40
C PRO A 124 -7.33 10.19 1.64
N THR A 125 -7.49 11.45 1.25
CA THR A 125 -8.78 12.17 1.24
C THR A 125 -9.28 12.48 -0.17
N LYS A 126 -8.52 12.08 -1.20
CA LYS A 126 -8.86 12.37 -2.60
C LYS A 126 -8.44 11.24 -3.54
N ILE A 127 -9.32 10.96 -4.50
CA ILE A 127 -9.05 10.05 -5.61
C ILE A 127 -9.39 10.77 -6.92
N VAL A 128 -8.56 10.53 -7.94
CA VAL A 128 -8.79 11.00 -9.30
C VAL A 128 -8.97 9.79 -10.22
N LEU A 129 -10.09 9.73 -10.92
CA LEU A 129 -10.36 8.76 -11.98
C LEU A 129 -10.19 9.45 -13.33
N GLU A 130 -9.33 8.89 -14.19
CA GLU A 130 -9.15 9.35 -15.56
C GLU A 130 -9.51 8.23 -16.53
N ILE A 131 -10.56 8.45 -17.32
CA ILE A 131 -10.97 7.55 -18.38
C ILE A 131 -10.12 7.82 -19.62
N LYS A 132 -9.58 6.78 -20.23
CA LYS A 132 -8.76 6.87 -21.45
C LYS A 132 -9.60 7.42 -22.62
N SER A 133 -9.00 8.32 -23.39
CA SER A 133 -9.54 8.80 -24.67
C SER A 133 -8.88 8.08 -25.85
N THR A 134 -9.55 8.08 -27.00
CA THR A 134 -9.04 7.52 -28.27
C THR A 134 -7.98 8.43 -28.87
N GLY A 135 -6.85 7.86 -29.29
CA GLY A 135 -5.77 8.58 -29.97
C GLY A 135 -4.68 9.12 -29.03
N ARG A 136 -3.44 9.12 -29.51
CA ARG A 136 -2.26 9.55 -28.75
C ARG A 136 -2.35 11.04 -28.40
N GLY A 137 -2.05 11.39 -27.14
CA GLY A 137 -2.02 12.79 -26.68
C GLY A 137 -3.39 13.41 -26.40
N THR A 138 -4.48 12.66 -26.56
CA THR A 138 -5.82 13.12 -26.20
C THR A 138 -6.07 12.95 -24.70
N GLN A 139 -6.66 13.96 -24.07
CA GLN A 139 -7.09 13.89 -22.68
C GLN A 139 -8.49 13.29 -22.63
N GLY A 140 -8.66 12.25 -21.80
CA GLY A 140 -9.99 11.72 -21.55
C GLY A 140 -10.67 12.38 -20.35
N LYS A 141 -11.81 11.83 -19.94
CA LYS A 141 -12.64 12.42 -18.89
C LYS A 141 -12.00 12.21 -17.52
N LYS A 142 -11.91 13.28 -16.74
CA LYS A 142 -11.39 13.28 -15.37
C LYS A 142 -12.54 13.47 -14.37
N PHE A 143 -12.54 12.67 -13.32
CA PHE A 143 -13.47 12.76 -12.20
C PHE A 143 -12.67 12.82 -10.91
N GLU A 144 -13.07 13.70 -9.99
CA GLU A 144 -12.42 13.86 -8.70
C GLU A 144 -13.43 13.49 -7.61
N TYR A 145 -12.98 12.70 -6.64
CA TYR A 145 -13.77 12.25 -5.51
C TYR A 145 -13.03 12.62 -4.23
N GLU A 146 -13.72 13.31 -3.33
CA GLU A 146 -13.17 13.75 -2.05
C GLU A 146 -13.85 13.01 -0.90
N PHE A 147 -13.03 12.66 0.08
CA PHE A 147 -13.37 11.89 1.27
C PHE A 147 -12.84 12.68 2.47
N PRO A 148 -13.58 13.71 2.93
CA PRO A 148 -13.10 14.58 4.00
C PRO A 148 -12.89 13.77 5.29
N LEU A 149 -11.94 14.22 6.11
CA LEU A 149 -11.75 13.68 7.45
C LEU A 149 -12.93 14.06 8.36
N PRO A 150 -13.20 13.29 9.43
CA PRO A 150 -14.16 13.69 10.45
C PRO A 150 -13.82 15.07 11.02
N SER A 151 -14.85 15.84 11.36
CA SER A 151 -14.67 17.16 11.97
C SER A 151 -13.99 17.06 13.33
N LEU A 152 -13.08 17.98 13.61
CA LEU A 152 -12.43 18.09 14.92
C LEU A 152 -13.36 18.76 15.95
N PRO A 153 -13.15 18.53 17.25
CA PRO A 153 -13.84 19.27 18.31
C PRO A 153 -13.70 20.80 18.15
N GLU A 154 -14.64 21.56 18.69
CA GLU A 154 -14.60 23.02 18.63
C GLU A 154 -13.31 23.55 19.29
N GLY A 155 -12.60 24.44 18.58
CA GLY A 155 -11.31 24.99 19.02
C GLY A 155 -10.09 24.08 18.80
N ALA A 156 -10.28 22.85 18.32
CA ALA A 156 -9.18 21.95 17.99
C ALA A 156 -8.61 22.19 16.58
N GLN A 157 -7.32 21.92 16.41
CA GLN A 157 -6.65 21.90 15.12
C GLN A 157 -5.98 20.55 14.89
N GLU A 158 -5.76 20.18 13.63
CA GLU A 158 -5.15 18.88 13.29
C GLU A 158 -3.71 18.74 13.81
N LYS A 159 -3.02 19.88 13.99
CA LYS A 159 -1.68 19.96 14.60
C LYS A 159 -1.71 20.05 16.12
N ASP A 160 -2.89 19.98 16.74
CA ASP A 160 -2.99 19.91 18.19
C ASP A 160 -2.54 18.51 18.66
N HIS A 161 -1.27 18.42 19.08
CA HIS A 161 -0.70 17.19 19.60
C HIS A 161 -1.37 16.67 20.87
N ARG A 162 -2.27 17.43 21.50
CA ARG A 162 -3.14 16.93 22.57
C ARG A 162 -4.20 15.95 22.04
N LEU A 163 -4.50 16.00 20.74
CA LEU A 163 -5.44 15.12 20.06
C LEU A 163 -4.72 14.07 19.22
N TYR A 164 -3.83 14.51 18.31
CA TYR A 164 -3.19 13.62 17.35
C TYR A 164 -1.69 13.93 17.18
N ASN A 165 -0.87 12.88 17.19
CA ASN A 165 0.56 13.01 16.93
C ASN A 165 0.89 13.11 15.44
N TYR A 166 0.05 12.53 14.57
CA TYR A 166 0.30 12.41 13.13
C TYR A 166 -0.82 13.02 12.28
N PRO A 167 -0.50 13.66 11.14
CA PRO A 167 -1.50 14.15 10.19
C PRO A 167 -2.46 13.05 9.73
N GLY A 168 -3.71 13.40 9.40
CA GLY A 168 -4.71 12.44 8.93
C GLY A 168 -5.28 11.49 10.00
N SER A 169 -4.79 11.54 11.25
CA SER A 169 -5.20 10.62 12.32
C SER A 169 -6.68 10.69 12.69
N ALA A 170 -7.39 11.78 12.36
CA ALA A 170 -8.85 11.82 12.50
C ALA A 170 -9.54 10.69 11.69
N GLY A 171 -8.89 10.21 10.62
CA GLY A 171 -9.33 9.07 9.82
C GLY A 171 -9.38 7.74 10.57
N PHE A 172 -8.70 7.60 11.72
CA PHE A 172 -8.80 6.38 12.55
C PHE A 172 -10.24 6.12 13.04
N ALA A 173 -11.10 7.14 13.06
CA ALA A 173 -12.53 6.94 13.34
C ALA A 173 -13.19 5.94 12.36
N TYR A 174 -12.71 5.85 11.11
CA TYR A 174 -13.27 4.94 10.10
C TYR A 174 -13.01 3.47 10.42
N GLU A 175 -11.78 3.13 10.83
CA GLU A 175 -11.43 1.77 11.25
C GLU A 175 -12.06 1.42 12.60
N ALA A 176 -12.10 2.36 13.56
CA ALA A 176 -12.81 2.16 14.83
C ALA A 176 -14.29 1.84 14.60
N ALA A 177 -14.95 2.58 13.70
CA ALA A 177 -16.34 2.31 13.32
C ALA A 177 -16.47 0.96 12.57
N ALA A 178 -15.49 0.56 11.77
CA ALA A 178 -15.49 -0.75 11.10
C ALA A 178 -15.40 -1.91 12.10
N VAL A 179 -14.53 -1.80 13.10
CA VAL A 179 -14.40 -2.76 14.20
C VAL A 179 -15.70 -2.85 15.00
N ALA A 180 -16.28 -1.71 15.40
CA ALA A 180 -17.56 -1.67 16.11
C ALA A 180 -18.70 -2.35 15.32
N ARG A 181 -18.77 -2.12 14.00
CA ARG A 181 -19.72 -2.81 13.10
C ARG A 181 -19.49 -4.33 13.02
N CYS A 182 -18.24 -4.80 13.14
CA CYS A 182 -17.92 -6.22 13.13
C CYS A 182 -18.33 -6.87 14.46
N ILE A 183 -17.95 -6.28 15.59
CA ILE A 183 -18.27 -6.77 16.93
C ILE A 183 -19.78 -6.83 17.15
N SER A 184 -20.52 -5.76 16.81
CA SER A 184 -21.99 -5.72 16.94
C SER A 184 -22.71 -6.78 16.11
N LYS A 185 -22.05 -7.31 15.06
CA LYS A 185 -22.56 -8.39 14.22
C LYS A 185 -22.00 -9.77 14.60
N GLY A 186 -21.31 -9.89 15.75
CA GLY A 186 -20.71 -11.14 16.21
C GLY A 186 -19.57 -11.66 15.33
N LYS A 187 -18.97 -10.81 14.49
CA LYS A 187 -17.83 -11.20 13.65
C LYS A 187 -16.54 -11.21 14.45
N LYS A 188 -15.65 -12.14 14.12
CA LYS A 188 -14.32 -12.27 14.74
C LYS A 188 -13.20 -11.57 13.95
N GLU A 189 -13.51 -11.07 12.75
CA GLU A 189 -12.59 -10.34 11.89
C GLU A 189 -13.35 -9.41 10.94
N ALA A 190 -12.64 -8.45 10.35
CA ALA A 190 -13.18 -7.57 9.32
C ALA A 190 -13.09 -8.24 7.94
N PRO A 191 -14.18 -8.28 7.14
CA PRO A 191 -14.14 -8.94 5.82
C PRO A 191 -13.21 -8.22 4.83
N GLN A 192 -12.93 -6.93 5.03
CA GLN A 192 -11.96 -6.17 4.24
C GLN A 192 -10.50 -6.49 4.61
N TYR A 193 -10.27 -6.98 5.83
CA TYR A 193 -8.95 -7.24 6.42
C TYR A 193 -9.00 -8.51 7.26
N SER A 194 -9.05 -9.66 6.58
CA SER A 194 -9.08 -10.96 7.24
C SER A 194 -7.72 -11.34 7.81
N LEU A 195 -7.71 -12.24 8.80
CA LEU A 195 -6.48 -12.80 9.37
C LEU A 195 -5.59 -13.41 8.27
N ALA A 196 -6.19 -14.12 7.31
CA ALA A 196 -5.48 -14.70 6.18
C ALA A 196 -4.76 -13.65 5.33
N SER A 197 -5.38 -12.50 5.06
CA SER A 197 -4.76 -11.42 4.29
C SER A 197 -3.60 -10.76 5.05
N THR A 198 -3.75 -10.61 6.37
CA THR A 198 -2.69 -10.11 7.27
C THR A 198 -1.48 -11.04 7.25
N LEU A 199 -1.68 -12.36 7.36
CA LEU A 199 -0.59 -13.34 7.34
C LEU A 199 0.20 -13.30 6.01
N ILE A 200 -0.48 -13.13 4.87
CA ILE A 200 0.20 -12.92 3.58
C ILE A 200 1.10 -11.67 3.65
N GLY A 201 0.63 -10.59 4.27
CA GLY A 201 1.41 -9.35 4.39
C GLY A 201 2.66 -9.52 5.25
N VAL A 202 2.52 -10.21 6.39
CA VAL A 202 3.65 -10.53 7.28
C VAL A 202 4.67 -11.41 6.57
N GLN A 203 4.23 -12.48 5.88
CA GLN A 203 5.14 -13.35 5.12
C GLN A 203 5.89 -12.57 4.03
N MET A 204 5.22 -11.64 3.33
CA MET A 204 5.87 -10.80 2.33
C MET A 204 6.94 -9.89 2.96
N ILE A 205 6.68 -9.33 4.14
CA ILE A 205 7.65 -8.50 4.87
C ILE A 205 8.89 -9.33 5.21
N GLU A 206 8.72 -10.54 5.75
CA GLU A 206 9.83 -11.46 6.05
C GLU A 206 10.62 -11.83 4.79
N ASP A 207 9.93 -12.18 3.70
CA ASP A 207 10.54 -12.55 2.42
C ASP A 207 11.35 -11.38 1.82
N ILE A 208 10.86 -10.15 1.98
CA ILE A 208 11.55 -8.94 1.54
C ILE A 208 12.81 -8.70 2.36
N LEU A 209 12.69 -8.69 3.70
CA LEU A 209 13.83 -8.47 4.60
C LEU A 209 14.95 -9.49 4.35
N LYS A 210 14.57 -10.77 4.13
CA LYS A 210 15.50 -11.83 3.76
C LYS A 210 16.20 -11.56 2.42
N GLN A 211 15.48 -11.08 1.40
CA GLN A 211 16.08 -10.71 0.12
C GLN A 211 17.04 -9.52 0.24
N LEU A 212 16.76 -8.57 1.14
CA LEU A 212 17.63 -7.43 1.43
C LEU A 212 18.85 -7.79 2.29
N GLY A 213 18.87 -8.98 2.89
CA GLY A 213 19.95 -9.40 3.80
C GLY A 213 19.82 -8.85 5.23
N VAL A 214 18.64 -8.37 5.61
CA VAL A 214 18.36 -7.96 6.99
C VAL A 214 18.20 -9.21 7.85
N LYS A 215 18.90 -9.26 8.99
CA LYS A 215 18.82 -10.37 9.95
C LYS A 215 17.43 -10.43 10.59
N ALA A 216 16.96 -11.62 10.97
CA ALA A 216 15.73 -11.72 11.75
C ALA A 216 15.95 -11.16 13.16
N ILE A 217 14.90 -10.53 13.71
CA ILE A 217 14.94 -10.03 15.09
C ILE A 217 15.11 -11.23 16.04
N GLY A 218 16.14 -11.18 16.88
CA GLY A 218 16.45 -12.23 17.85
C GLY A 218 17.44 -13.31 17.39
N ASP A 219 17.91 -13.29 16.13
CA ASP A 219 18.93 -14.24 15.64
C ASP A 219 20.34 -13.98 16.20
N ASP A 220 20.61 -12.78 16.74
CA ASP A 220 21.91 -12.38 17.30
C ASP A 220 22.18 -12.92 18.73
N LYS A 221 21.30 -13.81 19.26
CA LYS A 221 21.44 -14.43 20.59
C LYS A 221 21.97 -15.88 20.58
N LYS A 222 22.77 -16.27 19.59
CA LYS A 222 23.46 -17.58 19.58
C LYS A 222 24.98 -17.43 19.70
#